data_AF-A0AAW8VW98-F1
#
_entry.id   AF-A0AAW8VW98-F1
#
_cell.length_a   1.000
_cell.length_b   1.000
_cell.length_c   1.000
_cell.angle_alpha   90.00
_cell.angle_beta   90.00
_cell.angle_gamma   90.00
#
_symmetry.space_group_name_H-M   'P 1'
#
loop_
_entity.id
_entity.type
_entity.pdbx_description
1 polymer ?
#
loop_
_entity_poly.entity_id
_entity_poly.type
_entity_poly.pdbx_seq_one_letter_code
_entity_poly.pdbx_strand_id
1 'polypeptide(L)'
;MVTPLKTLMGFSVHLNVQLKFYNLPNAKITTNSFSGLTFNSIMKIITKHVSNQDSITAIEKELSNAWAAPHSQNSTNELHLLDVIDPDYIQLNLDASTPEQAISLCAQPLIDRKIITTNYLKAVLKNSETKELGNFVITPHIALPHASPKFGAKHIAISVGTLKHPIKFGSSINNPVKFIFFLSATNSTDHLQALQGLISLIGDSSFLTLLGSTTSKNEIYQYIANQQH
;
A
#
# COMPACT_ATOMS: atom_id res chain seq x y z
N MET A 1 -14.03 1.89 16.81
CA MET A 1 -13.92 0.94 15.69
C MET A 1 -14.03 1.71 14.38
N VAL A 2 -12.99 1.68 13.54
CA VAL A 2 -13.04 2.26 12.19
C VAL A 2 -13.69 1.19 11.29
N THR A 3 -14.77 1.54 10.61
CA THR A 3 -15.46 0.59 9.72
C THR A 3 -14.65 0.38 8.43
N PRO A 4 -14.70 -0.82 7.81
CA PRO A 4 -14.01 -1.10 6.53
C PRO A 4 -14.29 -0.06 5.44
N LEU A 5 -15.51 0.51 5.44
CA LEU A 5 -15.92 1.56 4.50
C LEU A 5 -15.21 2.90 4.72
N LYS A 6 -14.91 3.28 5.98
CA LYS A 6 -14.16 4.51 6.29
C LYS A 6 -12.69 4.39 5.91
N THR A 7 -12.12 3.19 6.11
CA THR A 7 -10.79 2.83 5.62
C THR A 7 -10.74 2.98 4.10
N LEU A 8 -11.71 2.40 3.37
CA LEU A 8 -11.79 2.46 1.90
C LEU A 8 -11.94 3.89 1.35
N MET A 9 -12.70 4.77 2.02
CA MET A 9 -12.86 6.16 1.59
C MET A 9 -11.59 6.99 1.78
N GLY A 10 -10.84 6.80 2.87
CA GLY A 10 -9.51 7.41 3.05
C GLY A 10 -8.52 6.96 1.97
N PHE A 11 -8.59 5.69 1.58
CA PHE A 11 -7.79 5.12 0.50
C PHE A 11 -8.12 5.72 -0.87
N SER A 12 -9.38 6.01 -1.19
CA SER A 12 -9.76 6.56 -2.50
C SER A 12 -9.13 7.95 -2.76
N VAL A 13 -9.06 8.80 -1.72
CA VAL A 13 -8.40 10.11 -1.81
C VAL A 13 -6.89 9.96 -1.99
N HIS A 14 -6.27 9.02 -1.27
CA HIS A 14 -4.84 8.76 -1.38
C HIS A 14 -4.45 8.10 -2.70
N LEU A 15 -5.26 7.19 -3.23
CA LEU A 15 -5.06 6.53 -4.52
C LEU A 15 -5.03 7.55 -5.67
N ASN A 16 -5.90 8.56 -5.64
CA ASN A 16 -5.89 9.65 -6.63
C ASN A 16 -4.61 10.50 -6.56
N VAL A 17 -4.03 10.67 -5.37
CA VAL A 17 -2.72 11.33 -5.21
C VAL A 17 -1.61 10.44 -5.78
N GLN A 18 -1.67 9.13 -5.57
CA GLN A 18 -0.71 8.16 -6.12
C GLN A 18 -0.73 8.07 -7.65
N LEU A 19 -1.91 8.14 -8.28
CA LEU A 19 -2.03 8.14 -9.75
C LEU A 19 -1.29 9.33 -10.40
N LYS A 20 -1.29 10.50 -9.74
CA LYS A 20 -0.56 11.70 -10.21
C LYS A 20 0.96 11.57 -10.06
N PHE A 21 1.45 10.88 -9.02
CA PHE A 21 2.90 10.72 -8.79
C PHE A 21 3.62 9.89 -9.84
N TYR A 22 2.90 8.98 -10.49
CA TYR A 22 3.43 8.08 -11.53
C TYR A 22 3.08 8.51 -12.97
N ASN A 23 2.55 9.73 -13.17
CA ASN A 23 2.08 10.20 -14.48
C ASN A 23 1.17 9.19 -15.20
N LEU A 24 0.34 8.48 -14.44
CA LEU A 24 -0.60 7.55 -15.04
C LEU A 24 -1.68 8.40 -15.74
N PRO A 25 -1.93 8.21 -17.05
CA PRO A 25 -3.01 8.92 -17.72
C PRO A 25 -4.31 8.63 -16.97
N ASN A 26 -5.23 9.61 -16.88
CA ASN A 26 -6.59 9.42 -16.34
C ASN A 26 -7.09 8.06 -16.81
N ALA A 27 -7.17 7.11 -15.89
CA ALA A 27 -7.16 5.70 -16.24
C ALA A 27 -8.39 5.38 -17.11
N LYS A 28 -8.18 5.23 -18.41
CA LYS A 28 -8.99 4.29 -19.18
C LYS A 28 -8.74 2.94 -18.53
N ILE A 29 -9.83 2.30 -18.10
CA ILE A 29 -9.85 0.99 -17.43
C ILE A 29 -8.85 0.08 -18.11
N THR A 30 -7.70 -0.12 -17.47
CA THR A 30 -6.63 -0.96 -17.99
C THR A 30 -6.16 -1.84 -16.83
N THR A 31 -6.59 -3.09 -16.93
CA THR A 31 -6.12 -4.27 -16.19
C THR A 31 -6.08 -4.13 -14.66
N ASN A 32 -7.26 -4.09 -14.04
CA ASN A 32 -7.36 -4.59 -12.66
C ASN A 32 -7.39 -6.11 -12.70
N SER A 33 -6.46 -6.76 -12.01
CA SER A 33 -6.73 -8.07 -11.42
C SER A 33 -7.98 -7.93 -10.56
N PHE A 34 -9.09 -8.53 -11.00
CA PHE A 34 -10.33 -8.57 -10.22
C PHE A 34 -10.23 -9.67 -9.16
N SER A 35 -9.29 -9.54 -8.23
CA SER A 35 -9.19 -10.44 -7.08
C SER A 35 -10.50 -10.39 -6.30
N GLY A 36 -11.32 -11.44 -6.41
CA GLY A 36 -12.61 -11.59 -5.73
C GLY A 36 -13.86 -11.64 -6.62
N LEU A 37 -13.76 -11.46 -7.95
CA LEU A 37 -14.88 -11.73 -8.86
C LEU A 37 -14.78 -13.16 -9.40
N THR A 38 -15.84 -13.95 -9.21
CA THR A 38 -15.96 -15.26 -9.86
C THR A 38 -16.52 -15.11 -11.27
N PHE A 39 -16.20 -16.05 -12.16
CA PHE A 39 -16.83 -16.16 -13.48
C PHE A 39 -18.37 -16.06 -13.39
N ASN A 40 -18.97 -16.73 -12.40
CA ASN A 40 -20.40 -16.70 -12.16
C ASN A 40 -20.92 -15.31 -11.75
N SER A 41 -20.15 -14.56 -10.97
CA SER A 41 -20.49 -13.18 -10.58
C SER A 41 -20.53 -12.25 -11.80
N ILE A 42 -19.58 -12.42 -12.72
CA ILE A 42 -19.51 -11.65 -13.97
C ILE A 42 -20.69 -12.02 -14.88
N MET A 43 -20.93 -13.31 -15.09
CA MET A 43 -22.06 -13.77 -15.91
C MET A 43 -23.40 -13.29 -15.36
N LYS A 44 -23.59 -13.30 -14.03
CA LYS A 44 -24.81 -12.78 -13.39
C LYS A 44 -25.05 -11.30 -13.65
N ILE A 45 -24.00 -10.49 -13.72
CA ILE A 45 -24.12 -9.06 -14.06
C ILE A 45 -24.50 -8.91 -15.53
N ILE A 46 -23.85 -9.66 -16.42
CA ILE A 46 -24.11 -9.60 -17.87
C ILE A 46 -25.55 -10.01 -18.17
N THR A 47 -26.02 -11.14 -17.63
CA THR A 47 -27.40 -11.63 -17.85
C THR A 47 -28.46 -10.70 -17.26
N LYS A 48 -28.09 -9.82 -16.33
CA LYS A 48 -29.00 -8.81 -15.76
C LYS A 48 -29.22 -7.62 -16.70
N HIS A 49 -28.27 -7.33 -17.59
CA HIS A 49 -28.28 -6.14 -18.44
C HIS A 49 -28.34 -6.45 -19.94
N VAL A 50 -28.11 -7.70 -20.34
CA VAL A 50 -28.18 -8.17 -21.73
C VAL A 50 -29.34 -9.16 -21.83
N SER A 51 -30.31 -8.88 -22.71
CA SER A 51 -31.52 -9.72 -22.89
C SER A 51 -31.43 -10.67 -24.09
N ASN A 52 -30.50 -10.45 -25.02
CA ASN A 52 -30.34 -11.26 -26.22
C ASN A 52 -29.56 -12.55 -25.90
N GLN A 53 -30.22 -13.71 -26.05
CA GLN A 53 -29.66 -15.01 -25.68
C GLN A 53 -28.45 -15.41 -26.53
N ASP A 54 -28.43 -15.07 -27.82
CA ASP A 54 -27.29 -15.38 -28.71
C ASP A 54 -26.05 -14.59 -28.28
N SER A 55 -26.23 -13.34 -27.84
CA SER A 55 -25.16 -12.49 -27.32
C SER A 55 -24.64 -13.00 -25.99
N ILE A 56 -25.52 -13.42 -25.08
CA ILE A 56 -25.11 -14.04 -23.81
C ILE A 56 -24.29 -15.30 -24.07
N THR A 57 -24.74 -16.16 -24.99
CA THR A 57 -24.07 -17.41 -25.34
C THR A 57 -22.70 -17.16 -25.98
N ALA A 58 -22.60 -16.17 -26.87
CA ALA A 58 -21.34 -15.77 -27.47
C ALA A 58 -20.36 -15.22 -26.42
N ILE A 59 -20.83 -14.34 -25.53
CA ILE A 59 -20.05 -13.77 -24.43
C ILE A 59 -19.58 -14.86 -23.47
N GLU A 60 -20.46 -15.79 -23.08
CA GLU A 60 -20.11 -16.90 -22.20
C GLU A 60 -19.00 -17.76 -22.80
N LYS A 61 -19.12 -18.09 -24.09
CA LYS A 61 -18.10 -18.85 -24.83
C LYS A 61 -16.77 -18.11 -24.92
N GLU A 62 -16.79 -16.82 -25.28
CA GLU A 62 -15.58 -16.00 -25.39
C GLU A 62 -14.90 -15.79 -24.03
N LEU A 63 -15.68 -15.49 -22.99
CA LEU A 63 -15.17 -15.34 -21.63
C LEU A 63 -14.64 -16.67 -21.09
N SER A 64 -15.34 -17.78 -21.32
CA SER A 64 -14.89 -19.11 -20.93
C SER A 64 -13.57 -19.47 -21.60
N ASN A 65 -13.43 -19.21 -22.90
CA ASN A 65 -12.19 -19.42 -23.63
C ASN A 65 -11.06 -18.51 -23.14
N ALA A 66 -11.33 -17.24 -22.84
CA ALA A 66 -10.33 -16.32 -22.28
C ALA A 66 -9.91 -16.73 -20.85
N TRP A 67 -10.84 -17.28 -20.07
CA TRP A 67 -10.62 -17.73 -18.70
C TRP A 67 -9.90 -19.08 -18.63
N ALA A 68 -10.25 -20.01 -19.53
CA ALA A 68 -9.72 -21.37 -19.62
C ALA A 68 -8.52 -21.51 -20.55
N ALA A 69 -8.25 -20.52 -21.41
CA ALA A 69 -6.95 -20.41 -22.06
C ALA A 69 -5.89 -20.56 -20.96
N PRO A 70 -4.79 -21.28 -21.23
CA PRO A 70 -3.63 -21.19 -20.36
C PRO A 70 -3.31 -19.70 -20.33
N HIS A 71 -3.75 -19.04 -19.26
CA HIS A 71 -3.04 -17.89 -18.76
C HIS A 71 -1.64 -18.43 -18.75
N SER A 72 -0.80 -17.92 -19.65
CA SER A 72 0.62 -18.08 -19.45
C SER A 72 0.76 -17.76 -17.99
N GLN A 73 1.18 -18.76 -17.22
CA GLN A 73 1.87 -18.53 -15.99
C GLN A 73 3.11 -17.73 -16.44
N ASN A 74 2.89 -16.47 -16.82
CA ASN A 74 3.82 -15.44 -16.47
C ASN A 74 3.73 -15.55 -14.95
N SER A 75 4.67 -16.30 -14.39
CA SER A 75 5.29 -15.94 -13.15
C SER A 75 5.74 -14.48 -13.25
N THR A 76 4.80 -13.53 -13.30
CA THR A 76 5.04 -12.22 -12.74
C THR A 76 5.21 -12.54 -11.27
N ASN A 77 6.43 -12.45 -10.75
CA ASN A 77 6.67 -12.48 -9.30
C ASN A 77 5.56 -11.67 -8.64
N GLU A 78 4.58 -12.33 -8.04
CA GLU A 78 3.57 -11.64 -7.26
C GLU A 78 4.33 -11.10 -6.07
N LEU A 79 4.46 -9.78 -6.01
CA LEU A 79 5.22 -9.15 -4.96
C LEU A 79 4.50 -9.34 -3.63
N HIS A 80 5.10 -10.11 -2.75
CA HIS A 80 4.59 -10.39 -1.43
C HIS A 80 5.16 -9.39 -0.41
N LEU A 81 4.47 -9.17 0.71
CA LEU A 81 4.97 -8.25 1.74
C LEU A 81 6.30 -8.71 2.34
N LEU A 82 6.54 -10.02 2.40
CA LEU A 82 7.83 -10.57 2.83
C LEU A 82 8.98 -10.26 1.88
N ASP A 83 8.71 -9.93 0.61
CA ASP A 83 9.75 -9.54 -0.35
C ASP A 83 10.23 -8.09 -0.11
N VAL A 84 9.45 -7.29 0.62
CA VAL A 84 9.68 -5.84 0.76
C VAL A 84 9.84 -5.37 2.21
N ILE A 85 9.47 -6.19 3.19
CA ILE A 85 9.66 -5.92 4.62
C ILE A 85 10.68 -6.91 5.18
N ASP A 86 11.82 -6.38 5.60
CA ASP A 86 12.84 -7.13 6.34
C ASP A 86 12.81 -6.73 7.83
N PRO A 87 13.12 -7.64 8.77
CA PRO A 87 13.24 -7.30 10.19
C PRO A 87 14.13 -6.08 10.48
N ASP A 88 15.17 -5.86 9.68
CA ASP A 88 16.06 -4.70 9.81
C ASP A 88 15.39 -3.37 9.46
N TYR A 89 14.28 -3.40 8.71
CA TYR A 89 13.49 -2.22 8.35
C TYR A 89 12.45 -1.85 9.41
N ILE A 90 12.24 -2.73 10.41
CA ILE A 90 11.28 -2.52 11.48
C ILE A 90 11.94 -1.78 12.64
N GLN A 91 11.33 -0.70 13.11
CA GLN A 91 11.81 0.11 14.22
C GLN A 91 10.64 0.37 15.17
N LEU A 92 10.83 0.03 16.45
CA LEU A 92 9.79 0.12 17.47
C LEU A 92 10.09 1.30 18.40
N ASN A 93 9.04 1.93 18.90
CA ASN A 93 9.14 3.00 19.92
C ASN A 93 10.13 4.12 19.57
N LEU A 94 10.16 4.53 18.31
CA LEU A 94 10.83 5.73 17.82
C LEU A 94 10.43 6.93 18.69
N ASP A 95 11.45 7.55 19.28
CA ASP A 95 11.31 8.77 20.08
C ASP A 95 11.52 9.97 19.15
N ALA A 96 10.40 10.49 18.63
CA ALA A 96 10.37 11.61 17.71
C ALA A 96 9.47 12.71 18.27
N SER A 97 9.87 13.97 18.09
CA SER A 97 9.10 15.13 18.52
C SER A 97 8.35 15.81 17.37
N THR A 98 8.77 15.57 16.12
CA THR A 98 8.14 16.15 14.92
C THR A 98 7.85 15.08 13.86
N PRO A 99 6.89 15.33 12.95
CA PRO A 99 6.65 14.45 11.80
C PRO A 99 7.90 14.20 10.96
N GLU A 100 8.73 15.22 10.73
CA GLU A 100 9.94 15.13 9.94
C GLU A 100 10.98 14.22 10.60
N GLN A 101 11.14 14.34 11.93
CA GLN A 101 11.99 13.44 12.70
C GLN A 101 11.47 12.00 12.63
N ALA A 102 10.16 11.81 12.80
CA ALA A 102 9.53 10.50 12.75
C ALA A 102 9.69 9.82 11.39
N ILE A 103 9.49 10.57 10.30
CA ILE A 103 9.70 10.10 8.92
C ILE A 103 11.19 9.77 8.70
N SER A 104 12.09 10.66 9.14
CA SER A 104 13.54 10.48 8.95
C SER A 104 14.06 9.24 9.67
N LEU A 105 13.66 9.04 10.93
CA LEU A 105 14.00 7.85 11.69
C LEU A 105 13.48 6.61 10.96
N CYS A 106 12.19 6.57 10.63
CA CYS A 106 11.58 5.43 9.94
C CYS A 106 12.27 5.09 8.60
N ALA A 107 12.73 6.08 7.85
CA ALA A 107 13.44 5.91 6.59
C ALA A 107 14.91 5.48 6.73
N GLN A 108 15.51 5.63 7.92
CA GLN A 108 16.96 5.48 8.11
C GLN A 108 17.49 4.09 7.69
N PRO A 109 16.85 2.95 8.04
CA PRO A 109 17.35 1.64 7.61
C PRO A 109 17.38 1.48 6.08
N LEU A 110 16.45 2.11 5.36
CA LEU A 110 16.42 2.06 3.91
C LEU A 110 17.54 2.89 3.28
N ILE A 111 17.97 3.98 3.94
CA ILE A 111 19.14 4.76 3.54
C ILE A 111 20.41 3.94 3.79
N ASP A 112 20.55 3.36 4.98
CA ASP A 112 21.73 2.60 5.39
C ASP A 112 21.96 1.39 4.47
N ARG A 113 20.87 0.73 4.06
CA ARG A 113 20.88 -0.39 3.11
C ARG A 113 20.91 0.03 1.64
N LYS A 114 21.02 1.32 1.35
CA LYS A 114 21.07 1.89 0.00
C LYS A 114 19.84 1.53 -0.86
N ILE A 115 18.71 1.24 -0.24
CA ILE A 115 17.41 1.04 -0.89
C ILE A 115 16.86 2.36 -1.44
N ILE A 116 17.09 3.45 -0.70
CA ILE A 116 16.79 4.81 -1.11
C ILE A 116 18.04 5.69 -0.99
N THR A 117 18.03 6.82 -1.70
CA THR A 117 19.03 7.88 -1.53
C THR A 117 18.57 8.90 -0.48
N THR A 118 19.50 9.69 0.04
CA THR A 118 19.16 10.86 0.88
C THR A 118 18.30 11.89 0.13
N ASN A 119 18.42 11.95 -1.20
CA ASN A 119 17.57 12.80 -2.03
C ASN A 119 16.10 12.34 -2.05
N TYR A 120 15.86 11.03 -1.96
CA TYR A 120 14.51 10.49 -1.84
C TYR A 120 13.87 10.93 -0.52
N LEU A 121 14.58 10.80 0.61
CA LEU A 121 14.10 11.30 1.90
C LEU A 121 13.86 12.81 1.86
N LYS A 122 14.78 13.59 1.28
CA LYS A 122 14.58 15.04 1.09
C LYS A 122 13.32 15.33 0.28
N ALA A 123 13.02 14.56 -0.77
CA ALA A 123 11.81 14.74 -1.55
C ALA A 123 10.53 14.44 -0.75
N VAL A 124 10.53 13.39 0.09
CA VAL A 124 9.43 13.11 1.02
C VAL A 124 9.26 14.25 2.02
N LEU A 125 10.35 14.73 2.60
CA LEU A 125 10.34 15.80 3.60
C LEU A 125 10.07 17.18 3.00
N LYS A 126 10.29 17.42 1.71
CA LYS A 126 10.02 18.71 1.07
C LYS A 126 8.55 19.13 1.21
N ASN A 127 7.64 18.17 1.36
CA ASN A 127 6.23 18.40 1.65
C ASN A 127 5.97 18.95 3.08
N SER A 128 6.98 18.97 3.96
CA SER A 128 6.92 19.65 5.26
C SER A 128 6.89 21.17 5.12
N GLU A 129 7.59 21.72 4.12
CA GLU A 129 7.64 23.17 3.85
C GLU A 129 6.27 23.69 3.35
N THR A 130 5.46 22.83 2.72
CA THR A 130 4.13 23.17 2.19
C THR A 130 2.98 22.88 3.15
N LYS A 131 3.24 22.43 4.39
CA LYS A 131 2.24 21.92 5.36
C LYS A 131 1.43 20.71 4.86
N GLU A 132 1.92 20.01 3.85
CA GLU A 132 1.22 18.89 3.19
C GLU A 132 1.53 17.53 3.81
N LEU A 133 2.28 17.47 4.92
CA LEU A 133 2.54 16.22 5.64
C LEU A 133 1.27 15.47 6.06
N GLY A 134 0.16 16.17 6.24
CA GLY A 134 -1.15 15.56 6.47
C GLY A 134 -1.60 14.63 5.34
N ASN A 135 -1.12 14.84 4.11
CA ASN A 135 -1.45 14.01 2.94
C ASN A 135 -0.85 12.60 3.00
N PHE A 136 0.18 12.42 3.83
CA PHE A 136 0.72 11.08 4.09
C PHE A 136 -0.14 10.29 5.08
N VAL A 137 -1.08 10.90 5.79
CA VAL A 137 -1.95 10.19 6.75
C VAL A 137 -3.14 9.59 6.01
N ILE A 138 -3.09 8.28 5.80
CA ILE A 138 -4.02 7.56 4.91
C ILE A 138 -5.27 7.01 5.64
N THR A 139 -5.13 6.69 6.92
CA THR A 139 -6.20 6.16 7.79
C THR A 139 -5.84 6.51 9.25
N PRO A 140 -6.79 6.46 10.22
CA PRO A 140 -6.49 6.81 11.60
C PRO A 140 -5.21 6.15 12.12
N HIS A 141 -4.35 6.96 12.71
CA HIS A 141 -3.06 6.56 13.28
C HIS A 141 -1.96 6.11 12.32
N ILE A 142 -2.20 6.06 11.00
CA ILE A 142 -1.24 5.51 10.04
C ILE A 142 -0.83 6.55 9.01
N ALA A 143 0.49 6.72 8.87
CA ALA A 143 1.09 7.47 7.78
C ALA A 143 1.82 6.54 6.79
N LEU A 144 1.76 6.89 5.50
CA LEU A 144 2.46 6.22 4.40
C LEU A 144 3.34 7.21 3.60
N PRO A 145 4.47 7.65 4.15
CA PRO A 145 5.38 8.54 3.43
C PRO A 145 6.04 7.84 2.24
N HIS A 146 6.04 8.50 1.09
CA HIS A 146 6.66 8.03 -0.15
C HIS A 146 6.88 9.21 -1.12
N ALA A 147 7.69 9.00 -2.16
CA ALA A 147 7.95 9.99 -3.21
C ALA A 147 8.08 9.30 -4.57
N SER A 148 8.11 10.09 -5.64
CA SER A 148 8.35 9.56 -6.99
C SER A 148 9.72 8.88 -7.09
N PRO A 149 9.84 7.73 -7.79
CA PRO A 149 11.10 6.98 -7.93
C PRO A 149 12.27 7.82 -8.46
N LYS A 150 11.97 8.81 -9.31
CA LYS A 150 12.96 9.73 -9.91
C LYS A 150 13.80 10.49 -8.89
N PHE A 151 13.33 10.61 -7.64
CA PHE A 151 14.08 11.24 -6.56
C PHE A 151 15.13 10.33 -5.92
N GLY A 152 15.24 9.08 -6.38
CA GLY A 152 16.31 8.16 -6.01
C GLY A 152 15.82 6.98 -5.17
N ALA A 153 14.71 6.36 -5.57
CA ALA A 153 14.39 4.99 -5.16
C ALA A 153 15.25 4.02 -5.96
N LYS A 154 15.94 3.09 -5.29
CA LYS A 154 16.83 2.11 -5.94
C LYS A 154 16.22 0.70 -5.93
N HIS A 155 15.46 0.39 -4.89
CA HIS A 155 14.77 -0.89 -4.74
C HIS A 155 13.38 -0.69 -4.11
N ILE A 156 12.49 -1.65 -4.32
CA ILE A 156 11.22 -1.75 -3.61
C ILE A 156 11.50 -2.13 -2.14
N ALA A 157 10.88 -1.42 -1.20
CA ALA A 157 10.88 -1.79 0.22
C ALA A 157 9.82 -1.02 1.00
N ILE A 158 9.41 -1.58 2.14
CA ILE A 158 8.62 -0.92 3.17
C ILE A 158 9.39 -0.99 4.49
N SER A 159 9.65 0.16 5.12
CA SER A 159 10.07 0.19 6.53
C SER A 159 8.88 0.46 7.44
N VAL A 160 8.94 -0.08 8.66
CA VAL A 160 7.84 -0.05 9.64
C VAL A 160 8.30 0.70 10.87
N GLY A 161 7.57 1.74 11.23
CA GLY A 161 7.86 2.67 12.32
C GLY A 161 6.78 2.71 13.39
N THR A 162 7.17 2.23 14.56
CA THR A 162 6.67 2.42 15.92
C THR A 162 6.80 3.81 16.55
N LEU A 163 5.81 4.71 16.69
CA LEU A 163 6.06 5.94 17.48
C LEU A 163 5.86 5.71 18.98
N LYS A 164 6.82 6.11 19.81
CA LYS A 164 6.67 6.05 21.27
C LYS A 164 5.50 6.93 21.73
N HIS A 165 5.47 8.17 21.25
CA HIS A 165 4.39 9.13 21.47
C HIS A 165 3.71 9.47 20.14
N PRO A 166 2.37 9.36 20.00
CA PRO A 166 1.70 9.75 18.78
C PRO A 166 1.92 11.22 18.40
N ILE A 167 2.15 11.51 17.12
CA ILE A 167 2.49 12.86 16.62
C ILE A 167 1.40 13.34 15.66
N LYS A 168 1.07 14.63 15.71
CA LYS A 168 0.17 15.26 14.74
C LYS A 168 0.91 15.60 13.44
N PHE A 169 0.43 15.07 12.32
CA PHE A 169 0.90 15.38 10.97
C PHE A 169 -0.04 16.41 10.34
N GLY A 170 0.40 17.67 10.31
CA GLY A 170 -0.41 18.78 9.79
C GLY A 170 -1.81 18.85 10.39
N SER A 171 -2.81 19.13 9.55
CA SER A 171 -4.23 19.24 9.92
C SER A 171 -5.06 17.99 9.61
N SER A 172 -4.43 16.82 9.39
CA SER A 172 -5.16 15.60 9.04
C SER A 172 -6.20 15.20 10.10
N ILE A 173 -7.39 14.80 9.66
CA ILE A 173 -8.48 14.30 10.51
C ILE A 173 -8.15 12.94 11.16
N ASN A 174 -7.20 12.21 10.56
CA ASN A 174 -6.78 10.88 11.00
C ASN A 174 -5.64 10.93 12.03
N ASN A 175 -5.29 12.13 12.50
CA ASN A 175 -4.34 12.35 13.58
C ASN A 175 -4.85 11.84 14.93
N PRO A 176 -3.94 11.54 15.88
CA PRO A 176 -2.48 11.56 15.74
C PRO A 176 -1.94 10.28 15.09
N VAL A 177 -0.79 10.35 14.41
CA VAL A 177 -0.08 9.20 13.83
C VAL A 177 0.64 8.43 14.94
N LYS A 178 0.49 7.11 14.95
CA LYS A 178 1.21 6.16 15.82
C LYS A 178 2.12 5.21 15.01
N PHE A 179 1.72 4.89 13.78
CA PHE A 179 2.41 3.95 12.90
C PHE A 179 2.80 4.63 11.59
N ILE A 180 4.03 4.36 11.14
CA ILE A 180 4.55 4.88 9.87
C ILE A 180 4.98 3.68 9.04
N PHE A 181 4.50 3.60 7.81
CA PHE A 181 4.99 2.66 6.81
C PHE A 181 5.67 3.47 5.72
N PHE A 182 6.99 3.51 5.65
CA PHE A 182 7.70 4.29 4.64
C PHE A 182 7.93 3.43 3.40
N LEU A 183 7.40 3.86 2.25
CA LEU A 183 7.41 3.08 1.02
C LEU A 183 8.43 3.65 0.01
N SER A 184 9.26 2.76 -0.51
CA SER A 184 10.09 2.96 -1.70
C SER A 184 9.60 2.03 -2.79
N ALA A 185 9.42 2.54 -4.01
CA ALA A 185 9.11 1.72 -5.19
C ALA A 185 9.76 2.30 -6.44
N THR A 186 10.33 1.43 -7.26
CA THR A 186 11.07 1.80 -8.49
C THR A 186 10.19 1.96 -9.71
N ASN A 187 9.00 1.34 -9.71
CA ASN A 187 8.02 1.44 -10.79
C ASN A 187 6.59 1.43 -10.19
N SER A 188 5.59 1.70 -11.04
CA SER A 188 4.18 1.78 -10.62
C SER A 188 3.56 0.42 -10.28
N THR A 189 4.02 -0.67 -10.91
CA THR A 189 3.48 -2.02 -10.69
C THR A 189 3.82 -2.51 -9.29
N ASP A 190 5.10 -2.51 -8.93
CA ASP A 190 5.59 -2.92 -7.62
C ASP A 190 5.00 -2.02 -6.52
N HIS A 191 4.85 -0.72 -6.80
CA HIS A 191 4.20 0.22 -5.90
C HIS A 191 2.77 -0.20 -5.57
N LEU A 192 1.96 -0.51 -6.58
CA LEU A 192 0.56 -0.90 -6.40
C LEU A 192 0.43 -2.26 -5.69
N GLN A 193 1.27 -3.23 -6.01
CA GLN A 193 1.26 -4.54 -5.36
C GLN A 193 1.67 -4.43 -3.88
N ALA A 194 2.78 -3.72 -3.58
CA ALA A 194 3.23 -3.49 -2.20
C ALA A 194 2.16 -2.75 -1.38
N LEU A 195 1.51 -1.76 -1.99
CA LEU A 195 0.41 -1.03 -1.37
C LEU A 195 -0.78 -1.94 -1.09
N GLN A 196 -1.22 -2.76 -2.04
CA GLN A 196 -2.34 -3.68 -1.86
C GLN A 196 -2.10 -4.63 -0.68
N GLY A 197 -0.90 -5.24 -0.63
CA GLY A 197 -0.49 -6.08 0.49
C GLY A 197 -0.52 -5.31 1.80
N LEU A 198 0.05 -4.10 1.83
CA LEU A 198 0.07 -3.27 3.03
C LEU A 198 -1.34 -2.92 3.53
N ILE A 199 -2.25 -2.55 2.62
CA ILE A 199 -3.64 -2.21 2.95
C ILE A 199 -4.35 -3.40 3.61
N SER A 200 -4.15 -4.61 3.08
CA SER A 200 -4.68 -5.83 3.66
C SER A 200 -4.16 -6.01 5.09
N LEU A 201 -2.85 -5.85 5.28
CA LEU A 201 -2.19 -6.01 6.58
C LEU A 201 -2.68 -4.99 7.63
N ILE A 202 -2.77 -3.70 7.27
CA ILE A 202 -3.23 -2.66 8.21
C ILE A 202 -4.75 -2.65 8.41
N GLY A 203 -5.49 -3.33 7.54
CA GLY A 203 -6.92 -3.61 7.73
C GLY A 203 -7.18 -4.64 8.84
N ASP A 204 -6.17 -5.43 9.21
CA ASP A 204 -6.24 -6.40 10.29
C ASP A 204 -6.02 -5.74 11.65
N SER A 205 -7.07 -5.70 12.46
CA SER A 205 -7.02 -5.15 13.82
C SER A 205 -6.06 -5.89 14.75
N SER A 206 -5.85 -7.19 14.52
CA SER A 206 -4.96 -8.03 15.32
C SER A 206 -3.51 -7.64 15.05
N PHE A 207 -3.17 -7.38 13.78
CA PHE A 207 -1.86 -6.84 13.42
C PHE A 207 -1.59 -5.49 14.06
N LEU A 208 -2.54 -4.54 14.00
CA LEU A 208 -2.36 -3.22 14.62
C LEU A 208 -2.23 -3.30 16.15
N THR A 209 -2.95 -4.24 16.78
CA THR A 209 -2.84 -4.49 18.23
C THR A 209 -1.46 -5.04 18.58
N LEU A 210 -0.95 -6.00 17.81
CA LEU A 210 0.40 -6.53 17.95
C LEU A 210 1.43 -5.40 17.78
N LEU A 211 1.34 -4.65 16.69
CA LEU A 211 2.26 -3.58 16.34
C LEU A 211 2.29 -2.47 17.41
N GLY A 212 1.17 -2.22 18.09
CA GLY A 212 1.05 -1.23 19.16
C GLY A 212 1.59 -1.66 20.52
N SER A 213 1.83 -2.96 20.75
CA SER A 213 2.16 -3.50 22.07
C SER A 213 3.47 -4.31 22.13
N THR A 214 3.92 -4.85 21.00
CA THR A 214 5.12 -5.68 20.94
C THR A 214 6.40 -4.88 21.13
N THR A 215 7.43 -5.55 21.65
CA THR A 215 8.82 -5.09 21.69
C THR A 215 9.73 -5.91 20.77
N SER A 216 9.16 -6.86 20.02
CA SER A 216 9.89 -7.82 19.19
C SER A 216 9.62 -7.57 17.70
N LYS A 217 10.67 -7.21 16.96
CA LYS A 217 10.60 -7.10 15.49
C LYS A 217 10.26 -8.45 14.84
N ASN A 218 10.72 -9.54 15.45
CA ASN A 218 10.48 -10.88 14.93
C ASN A 218 9.01 -11.27 15.02
N GLU A 219 8.29 -10.88 16.08
CA GLU A 219 6.84 -11.14 16.18
C GLU A 219 6.07 -10.48 15.04
N ILE A 220 6.44 -9.25 14.67
CA ILE A 220 5.84 -8.53 13.54
C ILE A 220 6.13 -9.27 12.23
N TYR A 221 7.38 -9.66 12.01
CA TYR A 221 7.78 -10.38 10.80
C TYR A 221 7.07 -11.74 10.67
N GLN A 222 7.01 -12.51 11.76
CA GLN A 222 6.30 -13.80 11.81
C GLN A 222 4.80 -13.63 11.58
N TYR A 223 4.20 -12.55 12.09
CA TYR A 223 2.79 -12.25 11.81
C TYR A 223 2.56 -12.06 10.31
N ILE A 224 3.41 -11.28 9.64
CA ILE A 224 3.33 -11.04 8.20
C ILE A 224 3.50 -12.36 7.44
N ALA A 225 4.44 -13.20 7.86
CA ALA A 225 4.69 -14.49 7.22
C ALA A 225 3.49 -15.45 7.30
N ASN A 226 2.81 -15.48 8.44
CA ASN A 226 1.67 -16.36 8.66
C ASN A 226 0.40 -15.94 7.87
N GLN A 227 0.35 -14.73 7.32
CA GLN A 227 -0.79 -14.23 6.54
C GLN A 227 -0.69 -14.55 5.03
N GLN A 228 0.41 -15.18 4.60
CA GLN A 228 0.67 -15.51 3.19
C GLN A 228 0.54 -17.00 2.86
N HIS A 229 -0.07 -17.76 3.78
CA HIS A 229 -0.49 -19.15 3.62
C HIS A 229 -2.01 -19.25 3.65
#